data_AF-A0A259TTT4-F1
#
_entry.id   AF-A0A259TTT4-F1
#
_cell.length_a   1.000
_cell.length_b   1.000
_cell.length_c   1.000
_cell.angle_alpha   90.00
_cell.angle_beta   90.00
_cell.angle_gamma   90.00
#
_symmetry.space_group_name_H-M   'P 1'
#
loop_
_entity.id
_entity.type
_entity.pdbx_description
1 polymer ?
#
loop_
_entity_poly.entity_id
_entity_poly.type
_entity_poly.pdbx_seq_one_letter_code
_entity_poly.pdbx_strand_id
1 'polypeptide(L)'
;MWKVVDRVYESERFPVERAAQELWRAATSQPSGDIAAGLASDVVAACLDVALNAGSRSEASASAGLAVAFSGEASLAADIARRAAVRSVGAEGDRALGFARALFSEASNYLVSRDLPGFVGPSGRAQTVGQAVELKAAVRSRVEAVVEEGPRPPTGAGPEWSGYVRAIVQRLAGR
;
A
#
# COMPACT_ATOMS: atom_id res chain seq x y z
N MET A 1 -17.77 -4.22 -6.77
CA MET A 1 -17.61 -3.99 -5.32
C MET A 1 -17.38 -2.51 -4.98
N TRP A 2 -16.84 -1.70 -5.91
CA TRP A 2 -16.59 -0.26 -5.73
C TRP A 2 -17.77 0.61 -5.30
N LYS A 3 -19.02 0.28 -5.68
CA LYS A 3 -20.21 0.98 -5.20
C LYS A 3 -20.34 1.09 -3.67
N VAL A 4 -19.74 0.15 -2.93
CA VAL A 4 -19.73 0.20 -1.46
C VAL A 4 -18.66 1.19 -0.96
N VAL A 5 -17.52 1.29 -1.65
CA VAL A 5 -16.47 2.28 -1.41
C VAL A 5 -17.03 3.69 -1.59
N ASP A 6 -17.79 3.91 -2.65
CA ASP A 6 -18.46 5.19 -2.93
C ASP A 6 -19.34 5.62 -1.74
N ARG A 7 -20.18 4.72 -1.25
CA ARG A 7 -21.07 4.99 -0.10
C ARG A 7 -20.33 5.32 1.20
N VAL A 8 -19.16 4.73 1.43
CA VAL A 8 -18.38 5.02 2.64
C VAL A 8 -17.53 6.29 2.50
N TYR A 9 -17.25 6.74 1.28
CA TYR A 9 -16.67 8.06 1.02
C TYR A 9 -17.71 9.18 1.09
N GLU A 10 -18.94 8.93 0.66
CA GLU A 10 -20.02 9.92 0.67
C GLU A 10 -20.67 10.14 2.06
N SER A 11 -20.41 9.27 3.04
CA SER A 11 -21.09 9.32 4.33
C SER A 11 -20.12 9.41 5.50
N GLU A 12 -20.23 10.48 6.29
CA GLU A 12 -19.50 10.64 7.56
C GLU A 12 -19.95 9.65 8.64
N ARG A 13 -21.10 8.98 8.46
CA ARG A 13 -21.60 7.99 9.44
C ARG A 13 -20.69 6.76 9.58
N PHE A 14 -19.82 6.52 8.60
CA PHE A 14 -18.88 5.41 8.65
C PHE A 14 -17.53 5.88 9.21
N PRO A 15 -16.84 5.12 10.06
CA PRO A 15 -15.48 5.49 10.46
C PRO A 15 -14.50 5.38 9.27
N VAL A 16 -13.36 6.07 9.35
CA VAL A 16 -12.24 5.92 8.38
C VAL A 16 -11.81 4.47 8.26
N GLU A 17 -11.85 3.73 9.36
CA GLU A 17 -11.55 2.29 9.37
C GLU A 17 -12.43 1.51 8.40
N ARG A 18 -13.74 1.79 8.37
CA ARG A 18 -14.63 1.12 7.43
C ARG A 18 -14.32 1.50 6.00
N ALA A 19 -13.93 2.75 5.76
CA ALA A 19 -13.53 3.21 4.43
C ALA A 19 -12.25 2.50 3.94
N ALA A 20 -11.25 2.32 4.81
CA ALA A 20 -10.05 1.54 4.50
C ALA A 20 -10.39 0.07 4.22
N GLN A 21 -11.29 -0.54 5.00
CA GLN A 21 -11.72 -1.93 4.79
C GLN A 21 -12.41 -2.15 3.45
N GLU A 22 -13.37 -1.30 3.10
CA GLU A 22 -14.08 -1.42 1.83
C GLU A 22 -13.16 -1.16 0.63
N LEU A 23 -12.19 -0.24 0.77
CA LEU A 23 -11.17 -0.01 -0.25
C LEU A 23 -10.38 -1.29 -0.57
N TRP A 24 -9.88 -1.97 0.46
CA TRP A 24 -9.09 -3.19 0.29
C TRP A 24 -9.94 -4.40 -0.11
N ARG A 25 -11.20 -4.50 0.34
CA ARG A 25 -12.16 -5.49 -0.18
C ARG A 25 -12.41 -5.30 -1.68
N ALA A 26 -12.63 -4.06 -2.10
CA ALA A 26 -12.88 -3.76 -3.49
C ALA A 26 -11.63 -4.02 -4.35
N ALA A 27 -10.45 -3.64 -3.87
CA ALA A 27 -9.16 -3.90 -4.54
C ALA A 27 -8.91 -5.39 -4.79
N THR A 28 -9.17 -6.23 -3.79
CA THR A 28 -8.96 -7.69 -3.85
C THR A 28 -10.08 -8.47 -4.55
N SER A 29 -11.19 -7.83 -4.86
CA SER A 29 -12.32 -8.45 -5.55
C SER A 29 -12.25 -8.35 -7.08
N GLN A 30 -11.23 -7.68 -7.62
CA GLN A 30 -11.11 -7.47 -9.06
C GLN A 30 -10.52 -8.71 -9.75
N PRO A 31 -11.17 -9.26 -10.80
CA PRO A 31 -10.61 -10.37 -11.57
C PRO A 31 -9.32 -10.03 -12.32
N SER A 32 -9.12 -8.74 -12.64
CA SER A 32 -7.96 -8.21 -13.35
C SER A 32 -7.44 -6.98 -12.61
N GLY A 33 -6.12 -6.86 -12.43
CA GLY A 33 -5.53 -5.72 -11.73
C GLY A 33 -5.64 -5.80 -10.21
N ASP A 34 -5.66 -7.02 -9.65
CA ASP A 34 -5.56 -7.24 -8.21
C ASP A 34 -4.19 -6.75 -7.71
N ILE A 35 -4.20 -5.55 -7.12
CA ILE A 35 -3.00 -4.96 -6.55
C ILE A 35 -2.41 -5.84 -5.45
N ALA A 36 -3.21 -6.60 -4.71
CA ALA A 36 -2.70 -7.48 -3.66
C ALA A 36 -1.84 -8.62 -4.23
N ALA A 37 -2.26 -9.21 -5.35
CA ALA A 37 -1.46 -10.20 -6.07
C ALA A 37 -0.14 -9.58 -6.56
N GLY A 38 -0.20 -8.35 -7.10
CA GLY A 38 1.00 -7.62 -7.50
C GLY A 38 1.94 -7.29 -6.35
N LEU A 39 1.42 -6.90 -5.18
CA LEU A 39 2.24 -6.64 -3.98
C LEU A 39 2.91 -7.90 -3.43
N ALA A 40 2.33 -9.07 -3.68
CA ALA A 40 2.85 -10.37 -3.26
C ALA A 40 3.89 -10.96 -4.23
N SER A 41 4.24 -10.27 -5.33
CA SER A 41 5.11 -10.80 -6.37
C SER A 41 6.59 -10.85 -5.97
N ASP A 42 7.35 -11.65 -6.72
CA ASP A 42 8.79 -11.85 -6.48
C ASP A 42 9.60 -10.56 -6.69
N VAL A 43 9.20 -9.68 -7.63
CA VAL A 43 9.87 -8.38 -7.82
C VAL A 43 9.70 -7.46 -6.62
N VAL A 44 8.56 -7.53 -5.92
CA VAL A 44 8.34 -6.77 -4.67
C VAL A 44 9.18 -7.36 -3.54
N ALA A 45 9.27 -8.68 -3.45
CA ALA A 45 10.17 -9.35 -2.50
C ALA A 45 11.64 -8.97 -2.75
N ALA A 46 12.08 -8.89 -4.01
CA ALA A 46 13.43 -8.43 -4.35
C ALA A 46 13.69 -6.97 -3.94
N CYS A 47 12.67 -6.09 -4.02
CA CYS A 47 12.79 -4.73 -3.49
C CYS A 47 12.90 -4.67 -1.96
N LEU A 48 12.26 -5.60 -1.24
CA LEU A 48 12.47 -5.77 0.20
C LEU A 48 13.93 -6.14 0.48
N ASP A 49 14.51 -7.09 -0.24
CA ASP A 49 15.93 -7.43 -0.08
C ASP A 49 16.84 -6.22 -0.31
N VAL A 50 16.57 -5.43 -1.33
CA VAL A 50 17.30 -4.17 -1.57
C VAL A 50 17.15 -3.22 -0.38
N ALA A 51 15.94 -3.07 0.15
CA ALA A 51 15.67 -2.21 1.30
C ALA A 51 16.46 -2.63 2.56
N LEU A 52 16.62 -3.93 2.77
CA LEU A 52 17.35 -4.47 3.92
C LEU A 52 18.85 -4.25 3.78
N ASN A 53 19.40 -4.49 2.59
CA ASN A 53 20.84 -4.59 2.37
C ASN A 53 21.51 -3.29 1.91
N ALA A 54 20.76 -2.34 1.33
CA ALA A 54 21.35 -1.09 0.85
C ALA A 54 21.96 -0.26 2.01
N GLY A 55 23.17 0.25 1.79
CA GLY A 55 23.85 1.16 2.71
C GLY A 55 23.36 2.60 2.61
N SER A 56 22.70 2.97 1.51
CA SER A 56 22.18 4.34 1.29
C SER A 56 20.91 4.37 0.45
N ARG A 57 20.18 5.50 0.50
CA ARG A 57 19.00 5.73 -0.36
C ARG A 57 19.34 5.73 -1.85
N SER A 58 20.53 6.23 -2.22
CA SER A 58 21.00 6.26 -3.61
C SER A 58 21.23 4.83 -4.13
N GLU A 59 21.92 4.01 -3.34
CA GLU A 59 22.13 2.60 -3.63
C GLU A 59 20.81 1.83 -3.70
N ALA A 60 19.90 2.06 -2.76
CA ALA A 60 18.56 1.45 -2.78
C ALA A 60 17.79 1.78 -4.06
N SER A 61 17.84 3.04 -4.51
CA SER A 61 17.19 3.48 -5.74
C SER A 61 17.77 2.78 -6.97
N ALA A 62 19.09 2.71 -7.08
CA ALA A 62 19.78 2.04 -8.18
C ALA A 62 19.50 0.52 -8.20
N SER A 63 19.70 -0.15 -7.07
CA SER A 63 19.53 -1.59 -6.94
C SER A 63 18.08 -2.04 -7.11
N ALA A 64 17.10 -1.28 -6.58
CA ALA A 64 15.70 -1.58 -6.80
C ALA A 64 15.29 -1.33 -8.27
N GLY A 65 15.84 -0.29 -8.91
CA GLY A 65 15.66 -0.07 -10.34
C GLY A 65 16.17 -1.25 -11.19
N LEU A 66 17.34 -1.79 -10.86
CA LEU A 66 17.90 -2.97 -11.52
C LEU A 66 17.07 -4.23 -11.26
N ALA A 67 16.63 -4.45 -10.02
CA ALA A 67 15.77 -5.60 -9.69
C ALA A 67 14.47 -5.60 -10.51
N VAL A 68 13.81 -4.43 -10.63
CA VAL A 68 12.62 -4.27 -11.48
C VAL A 68 12.97 -4.51 -12.96
N ALA A 69 14.05 -3.93 -13.47
CA ALA A 69 14.45 -4.10 -14.86
C ALA A 69 14.76 -5.56 -15.22
N PHE A 70 15.45 -6.29 -14.33
CA PHE A 70 15.81 -7.70 -14.57
C PHE A 70 14.63 -8.67 -14.40
N SER A 71 13.60 -8.29 -13.64
CA SER A 71 12.39 -9.11 -13.53
C SER A 71 11.59 -9.17 -14.84
N GLY A 72 11.76 -8.19 -15.73
CA GLY A 72 10.89 -8.01 -16.90
C GLY A 72 9.46 -7.57 -16.55
N GLU A 73 9.14 -7.37 -15.27
CA GLU A 73 7.83 -6.95 -14.78
C GLU A 73 7.75 -5.43 -14.62
N ALA A 74 7.30 -4.73 -15.66
CA ALA A 74 6.93 -3.32 -15.57
C ALA A 74 5.51 -3.18 -14.99
N SER A 75 5.37 -3.37 -13.68
CA SER A 75 4.07 -3.29 -12.99
C SER A 75 4.00 -2.10 -12.02
N LEU A 76 2.78 -1.62 -11.76
CA LEU A 76 2.54 -0.60 -10.74
C LEU A 76 3.04 -1.05 -9.35
N ALA A 77 2.89 -2.33 -9.02
CA ALA A 77 3.36 -2.88 -7.75
C ALA A 77 4.89 -2.81 -7.65
N ALA A 78 5.61 -3.11 -8.73
CA ALA A 78 7.06 -2.98 -8.80
C ALA A 78 7.51 -1.52 -8.60
N ASP A 79 6.80 -0.56 -9.20
CA ASP A 79 7.09 0.88 -9.01
C ASP A 79 6.84 1.38 -7.59
N ILE A 80 5.74 0.92 -6.96
CA ILE A 80 5.45 1.19 -5.54
C ILE A 80 6.55 0.58 -4.67
N ALA A 81 6.96 -0.66 -4.92
CA ALA A 81 7.99 -1.36 -4.17
C ALA A 81 9.36 -0.68 -4.28
N ARG A 82 9.74 -0.22 -5.48
CA ARG A 82 10.96 0.55 -5.68
C ARG A 82 10.99 1.82 -4.82
N ARG A 83 9.89 2.58 -4.78
CA ARG A 83 9.81 3.78 -3.93
C ARG A 83 9.78 3.44 -2.44
N ALA A 84 9.11 2.35 -2.05
CA ALA A 84 9.10 1.84 -0.69
C ALA A 84 10.52 1.47 -0.20
N ALA A 85 11.33 0.83 -1.05
CA ALA A 85 12.72 0.48 -0.74
C ALA A 85 13.59 1.71 -0.45
N VAL A 86 13.45 2.77 -1.24
CA VAL A 86 14.19 4.02 -1.01
C VAL A 86 13.76 4.70 0.29
N ARG A 87 12.45 4.66 0.60
CA ARG A 87 11.91 5.31 1.81
C ARG A 87 12.35 4.60 3.09
N SER A 88 12.38 3.28 3.11
CA SER A 88 12.72 2.50 4.30
C SER A 88 14.19 2.59 4.70
N VAL A 89 15.11 2.76 3.76
CA VAL A 89 16.56 2.83 4.05
C VAL A 89 16.95 4.06 4.87
N GLY A 90 16.18 5.15 4.79
CA GLY A 90 16.40 6.33 5.63
C GLY A 90 15.32 6.55 6.67
N ALA A 91 14.57 5.52 7.04
CA ALA A 91 13.72 5.54 8.22
C ALA A 91 14.52 4.97 9.41
N GLU A 92 14.33 5.51 10.60
CA GLU A 92 14.89 4.94 11.82
C GLU A 92 14.14 3.64 12.17
N GLY A 93 14.86 2.63 12.66
CA GLY A 93 14.29 1.37 13.16
C GLY A 93 14.32 0.20 12.17
N ASP A 94 13.32 -0.67 12.28
CA ASP A 94 13.18 -1.91 11.51
C ASP A 94 12.90 -1.62 10.03
N ARG A 95 13.90 -1.85 9.16
CA ARG A 95 13.81 -1.61 7.72
C ARG A 95 12.77 -2.48 7.01
N ALA A 96 12.56 -3.71 7.48
CA ALA A 96 11.55 -4.60 6.91
C ALA A 96 10.15 -4.03 7.17
N LEU A 97 9.90 -3.60 8.41
CA LEU A 97 8.66 -2.93 8.78
C LEU A 97 8.50 -1.59 8.08
N GLY A 98 9.57 -0.79 8.00
CA GLY A 98 9.57 0.47 7.26
C GLY A 98 9.23 0.30 5.78
N PHE A 99 9.76 -0.75 5.15
CA PHE A 99 9.42 -1.11 3.78
C PHE A 99 7.95 -1.48 3.63
N ALA A 100 7.45 -2.40 4.48
CA ALA A 100 6.06 -2.83 4.42
C ALA A 100 5.09 -1.66 4.64
N ARG A 101 5.35 -0.80 5.64
CA ARG A 101 4.57 0.41 5.89
C ARG A 101 4.53 1.31 4.65
N ALA A 102 5.69 1.62 4.07
CA ALA A 102 5.77 2.46 2.88
C ALA A 102 5.04 1.84 1.68
N LEU A 103 5.17 0.53 1.48
CA LEU A 103 4.54 -0.22 0.39
C LEU A 103 3.01 -0.15 0.47
N PHE A 104 2.42 -0.53 1.61
CA PHE A 104 0.96 -0.54 1.78
C PHE A 104 0.36 0.86 1.84
N SER A 105 1.10 1.82 2.40
CA SER A 105 0.77 3.25 2.42
C SER A 105 0.69 3.82 0.99
N GLU A 106 1.68 3.53 0.15
CA GLU A 106 1.66 3.94 -1.26
C GLU A 106 0.58 3.24 -2.07
N ALA A 107 0.39 1.93 -1.90
CA ALA A 107 -0.68 1.19 -2.57
C ALA A 107 -2.06 1.73 -2.21
N SER A 108 -2.29 2.03 -0.93
CA SER A 108 -3.55 2.64 -0.47
C SER A 108 -3.72 4.04 -1.03
N ASN A 109 -2.67 4.85 -1.07
CA ASN A 109 -2.73 6.18 -1.65
C ASN A 109 -3.06 6.15 -3.15
N TYR A 110 -2.54 5.16 -3.89
CA TYR A 110 -2.92 4.92 -5.28
C TYR A 110 -4.42 4.57 -5.38
N LEU A 111 -4.89 3.59 -4.60
CA LEU A 111 -6.29 3.16 -4.63
C LEU A 111 -7.24 4.31 -4.29
N VAL A 112 -6.97 5.06 -3.22
CA VAL A 112 -7.77 6.24 -2.87
C VAL A 112 -7.67 7.29 -3.98
N SER A 113 -6.50 7.56 -4.56
CA SER A 113 -6.37 8.61 -5.57
C SER A 113 -7.02 8.27 -6.90
N ARG A 114 -7.13 6.99 -7.25
CA ARG A 114 -7.86 6.53 -8.42
C ARG A 114 -9.35 6.83 -8.30
N ASP A 115 -9.91 6.73 -7.09
CA ASP A 115 -11.36 6.72 -6.88
C ASP A 115 -11.88 8.04 -6.25
N LEU A 116 -11.10 8.69 -5.38
CA LEU A 116 -11.50 9.90 -4.64
C LEU A 116 -11.87 11.14 -5.49
N PRO A 117 -11.27 11.39 -6.68
CA PRO A 117 -11.63 12.57 -7.48
C PRO A 117 -13.12 12.67 -7.84
N GLY A 118 -13.86 11.56 -7.84
CA GLY A 118 -15.32 11.55 -8.04
C GLY A 118 -16.15 12.05 -6.85
N PHE A 119 -15.54 12.29 -5.69
CA PHE A 119 -16.24 12.48 -4.41
C PHE A 119 -15.98 13.83 -3.74
N VAL A 120 -15.32 14.76 -4.43
CA VAL A 120 -15.28 16.17 -4.01
C VAL A 120 -16.53 16.85 -4.54
N GLY A 121 -17.52 17.05 -3.68
CA GLY A 121 -18.83 17.56 -4.08
C GLY A 121 -19.57 18.30 -2.95
N PRO A 122 -20.72 18.92 -3.25
CA PRO A 122 -21.48 19.73 -2.28
C PRO A 122 -22.06 18.92 -1.12
N SER A 123 -21.96 17.59 -1.14
CA SER A 123 -22.44 16.68 -0.12
C SER A 123 -21.44 15.55 0.11
N GLY A 124 -21.29 15.10 1.36
CA GLY A 124 -20.46 13.97 1.76
C GLY A 124 -19.24 14.33 2.60
N ARG A 125 -18.28 13.39 2.76
CA ARG A 125 -17.14 13.51 3.68
C ARG A 125 -16.05 14.49 3.21
N ALA A 126 -15.89 14.67 1.90
CA ALA A 126 -14.90 15.57 1.33
C ALA A 126 -15.59 16.61 0.45
N GLN A 127 -15.90 17.78 1.02
CA GLN A 127 -16.54 18.87 0.27
C GLN A 127 -15.52 19.80 -0.39
N THR A 128 -14.28 19.72 0.06
CA THR A 128 -13.16 20.52 -0.41
C THR A 128 -11.97 19.64 -0.75
N VAL A 129 -11.04 20.18 -1.55
CA VAL A 129 -9.75 19.52 -1.81
C VAL A 129 -8.98 19.28 -0.51
N GLY A 130 -9.04 20.22 0.45
CA GLY A 130 -8.41 20.06 1.77
C GLY A 130 -8.92 18.84 2.53
N GLN A 131 -10.24 18.68 2.62
CA GLN A 131 -10.86 17.51 3.28
C GLN A 131 -10.57 16.21 2.53
N ALA A 132 -10.46 16.24 1.20
CA ALA A 132 -10.04 15.08 0.42
C ALA A 132 -8.58 14.67 0.77
N VAL A 133 -7.69 15.63 0.97
CA VAL A 133 -6.32 15.39 1.43
C VAL A 133 -6.31 14.81 2.85
N GLU A 134 -7.13 15.34 3.75
CA GLU A 134 -7.27 14.82 5.12
C GLU A 134 -7.79 13.37 5.13
N LEU A 135 -8.80 13.04 4.33
CA LEU A 135 -9.30 11.68 4.21
C LEU A 135 -8.23 10.73 3.67
N LYS A 136 -7.46 11.13 2.66
CA LYS A 136 -6.30 10.35 2.16
C LYS A 136 -5.30 10.11 3.27
N ALA A 137 -4.95 11.15 4.03
CA ALA A 137 -4.01 11.04 5.14
C ALA A 137 -4.54 10.11 6.23
N ALA A 138 -5.83 10.18 6.58
CA ALA A 138 -6.44 9.33 7.59
C ALA A 138 -6.48 7.85 7.16
N VAL A 139 -6.85 7.55 5.91
CA VAL A 139 -6.81 6.19 5.36
C VAL A 139 -5.37 5.66 5.39
N ARG A 140 -4.40 6.47 4.97
CA ARG A 140 -2.98 6.12 5.00
C ARG A 140 -2.50 5.79 6.41
N SER A 141 -2.78 6.67 7.39
CA SER A 141 -2.41 6.45 8.79
C SER A 141 -3.03 5.17 9.34
N ARG A 142 -4.28 4.86 8.98
CA ARG A 142 -4.91 3.61 9.43
C ARG A 142 -4.25 2.39 8.80
N VAL A 143 -3.91 2.44 7.51
CA VAL A 143 -3.20 1.34 6.84
C VAL A 143 -1.85 1.08 7.51
N GLU A 144 -1.09 2.14 7.80
CA GLU A 144 0.19 2.00 8.50
C GLU A 144 0.02 1.38 9.89
N ALA A 145 -1.02 1.77 10.64
CA ALA A 145 -1.33 1.15 11.94
C ALA A 145 -1.66 -0.35 11.81
N VAL A 146 -2.44 -0.75 10.80
CA VAL A 146 -2.76 -2.17 10.56
C VAL A 146 -1.50 -2.99 10.24
N VAL A 147 -0.57 -2.41 9.48
CA VAL A 147 0.73 -3.02 9.17
C VAL A 147 1.58 -3.16 10.43
N GLU A 148 1.60 -2.15 11.28
CA GLU A 148 2.40 -2.10 12.52
C GLU A 148 1.86 -3.03 13.61
N GLU A 149 0.53 -3.14 13.75
CA GLU A 149 -0.16 -4.08 14.64
C GLU A 149 -0.19 -5.52 14.10
N GLY A 150 0.22 -5.72 12.85
CA GLY A 150 0.17 -6.99 12.14
C GLY A 150 1.29 -7.97 12.47
N PRO A 151 1.37 -9.10 11.75
CA PRO A 151 2.57 -9.94 11.78
C PRO A 151 3.81 -9.13 11.38
N ARG A 152 4.99 -9.58 11.81
CA ARG A 152 6.24 -8.97 11.36
C ARG A 152 6.54 -9.38 9.92
N PRO A 153 7.03 -8.45 9.07
CA PRO A 153 7.50 -8.81 7.74
C PRO A 153 8.73 -9.72 7.85
N PRO A 154 8.95 -10.59 6.85
CA PRO A 154 10.16 -11.41 6.79
C PRO A 154 11.40 -10.53 6.63
N THR A 155 12.54 -11.04 7.05
CA THR A 155 13.84 -10.35 6.93
C THR A 155 14.61 -10.74 5.67
N GLY A 156 13.91 -11.18 4.62
CA GLY A 156 14.49 -11.53 3.33
C GLY A 156 13.42 -11.82 2.27
N ALA A 157 13.82 -11.82 0.99
CA ALA A 157 12.97 -12.22 -0.11
C ALA A 157 12.77 -13.74 -0.08
N GLY A 158 11.53 -14.14 -0.32
CA GLY A 158 11.17 -15.54 -0.35
C GLY A 158 9.67 -15.76 -0.33
N PRO A 159 9.23 -17.03 -0.34
CA PRO A 159 7.81 -17.38 -0.34
C PRO A 159 7.05 -16.80 0.88
N GLU A 160 7.75 -16.53 1.97
CA GLU A 160 7.22 -15.89 3.19
C GLU A 160 6.64 -14.50 2.93
N TRP A 161 7.19 -13.76 1.95
CA TRP A 161 6.69 -12.43 1.59
C TRP A 161 5.24 -12.48 1.09
N SER A 162 4.94 -13.43 0.21
CA SER A 162 3.58 -13.59 -0.32
C SER A 162 2.56 -13.92 0.79
N GLY A 163 2.98 -14.74 1.77
CA GLY A 163 2.18 -15.08 2.94
C GLY A 163 1.95 -13.86 3.84
N TYR A 164 3.00 -13.06 4.07
CA TYR A 164 2.92 -11.81 4.80
C TYR A 164 1.94 -10.82 4.16
N VAL A 165 2.07 -10.59 2.84
CA VAL A 165 1.17 -9.68 2.10
C VAL A 165 -0.27 -10.14 2.22
N ARG A 166 -0.53 -11.44 2.06
CA ARG A 166 -1.87 -12.01 2.21
C ARG A 166 -2.45 -11.74 3.60
N ALA A 167 -1.66 -11.93 4.66
CA ALA A 167 -2.10 -11.69 6.02
C ALA A 167 -2.43 -10.21 6.28
N ILE A 168 -1.59 -9.29 5.80
CA ILE A 168 -1.86 -7.85 5.91
C ILE A 168 -3.11 -7.45 5.12
N VAL A 169 -3.25 -7.94 3.89
CA VAL A 169 -4.41 -7.65 3.04
C VAL A 169 -5.72 -8.16 3.66
N GLN A 170 -5.71 -9.34 4.29
CA GLN A 170 -6.87 -9.85 5.03
C GLN A 170 -7.27 -8.92 6.16
N ARG A 171 -6.30 -8.48 6.99
CA ARG A 171 -6.53 -7.52 8.08
C ARG A 171 -7.05 -6.19 7.55
N LEU A 172 -6.44 -5.66 6.50
CA LEU A 172 -6.86 -4.42 5.84
C LEU A 172 -8.28 -4.54 5.28
N ALA A 173 -8.67 -5.71 4.77
CA ALA A 173 -10.03 -5.99 4.32
C ALA A 173 -11.00 -6.34 5.47
N GLY A 174 -10.56 -6.31 6.74
CA GLY A 174 -11.35 -6.67 7.91
C GLY A 174 -11.85 -8.11 7.85
N ARG A 175 -10.97 -9.06 7.52
CA ARG A 175 -11.19 -10.50 7.47
C ARG A 175 -10.22 -11.23 8.39
#